data_AF-A0A2P4NW47-F1
#
_entry.id   AF-A0A2P4NW47-F1
#
_cell.length_a   1.000
_cell.length_b   1.000
_cell.length_c   1.000
_cell.angle_alpha   90.00
_cell.angle_beta   90.00
_cell.angle_gamma   90.00
#
_symmetry.space_group_name_H-M   'P 1'
#
loop_
_entity.id
_entity.type
_entity.pdbx_description
1 polymer ?
#
loop_
_entity_poly.entity_id
_entity_poly.type
_entity_poly.pdbx_seq_one_letter_code
_entity_poly.pdbx_strand_id
1 'polypeptide(L)'
;MHPLQFLVPLDQLAAVEPVVPHVALVLVLANFATRFLGHRSHVKQAEEGGEEAISRYLPHSISSGALVLTSFLYLLVEPHGGMVLTVLVVGMFVTDFFEFEARKVEARTDKPLERPNGSLVAATLVLLYAAFQSLFFLVSDYWNLIV
;
A
#
# COMPACT_ATOMS: atom_id res chain seq x y z
N MET A 1 -3.79 -21.49 30.64
CA MET A 1 -4.53 -21.51 29.36
C MET A 1 -5.55 -20.38 29.44
N HIS A 2 -5.31 -19.27 28.74
CA HIS A 2 -6.32 -18.20 28.70
C HIS A 2 -7.45 -18.65 27.76
N PRO A 3 -8.74 -18.50 28.14
CA PRO A 3 -9.86 -18.97 27.31
C PRO A 3 -9.90 -18.36 25.89
N LEU A 4 -9.21 -17.22 25.69
CA LEU A 4 -9.09 -16.54 24.39
C LEU A 4 -8.01 -17.13 23.46
N GLN A 5 -7.08 -17.97 23.95
CA GLN A 5 -6.04 -18.60 23.13
C GLN A 5 -6.60 -19.57 22.07
N PHE A 6 -7.85 -20.04 22.24
CA PHE A 6 -8.50 -20.95 21.29
C PHE A 6 -9.05 -20.27 20.04
N LEU A 7 -9.32 -18.96 20.12
CA LEU A 7 -9.95 -18.20 19.02
C LEU A 7 -8.94 -17.38 18.22
N VAL A 8 -7.87 -16.91 18.87
CA VAL A 8 -6.79 -16.14 18.24
C VAL A 8 -5.44 -16.71 18.69
N PRO A 9 -4.55 -17.11 17.76
CA PRO A 9 -3.27 -17.69 18.12
C PRO A 9 -2.26 -16.59 18.52
N LEU A 10 -2.41 -16.07 19.73
CA LEU A 10 -1.63 -14.94 20.26
C LEU A 10 -0.12 -15.19 20.21
N ASP A 11 0.34 -16.41 20.50
CA ASP A 11 1.77 -16.76 20.51
C ASP A 11 2.39 -16.68 19.10
N GLN A 12 1.61 -17.03 18.06
CA GLN A 12 2.07 -16.96 16.67
C GLN A 12 2.04 -15.52 16.13
N LEU A 13 1.11 -14.70 16.62
CA LEU A 13 1.05 -13.27 16.33
C LEU A 13 2.25 -12.51 16.94
N ALA A 14 2.60 -12.81 18.18
CA ALA A 14 3.77 -12.22 18.84
C ALA A 14 5.09 -12.55 18.10
N ALA A 15 5.19 -13.74 17.50
CA ALA A 15 6.37 -14.12 16.74
C ALA A 15 6.57 -13.32 15.45
N VAL A 16 5.49 -12.82 14.83
CA VAL A 16 5.56 -12.03 13.59
C VAL A 16 5.63 -10.52 13.82
N GLU A 17 5.22 -10.04 15.01
CA GLU A 17 5.16 -8.63 15.37
C GLU A 17 6.39 -7.81 14.94
N PRO A 18 7.65 -8.22 15.19
CA PRO A 18 8.83 -7.42 14.79
C PRO A 18 9.04 -7.34 13.27
N VAL A 19 8.52 -8.31 12.53
CA VAL A 19 8.75 -8.48 11.09
C VAL A 19 7.66 -7.79 10.27
N VAL A 20 6.44 -7.66 10.80
CA VAL A 20 5.29 -7.08 10.09
C VAL A 20 5.56 -5.66 9.55
N PRO A 21 6.17 -4.70 10.29
CA PRO A 21 6.50 -3.39 9.75
C PRO A 21 7.44 -3.44 8.54
N HIS A 22 8.41 -4.36 8.57
CA HIS A 22 9.36 -4.56 7.47
C HIS A 22 8.68 -5.14 6.23
N VAL A 23 7.76 -6.10 6.43
CA VAL A 23 6.92 -6.64 5.36
C VAL A 23 6.06 -5.54 4.74
N ALA A 24 5.45 -4.67 5.56
CA ALA A 24 4.70 -3.53 5.07
C ALA A 24 5.58 -2.61 4.22
N LEU A 25 6.78 -2.26 4.68
CA LEU A 25 7.71 -1.43 3.91
C LEU A 25 8.05 -2.05 2.55
N VAL A 26 8.41 -3.34 2.51
CA VAL A 26 8.72 -4.06 1.26
C VAL A 26 7.52 -4.08 0.32
N LEU A 27 6.32 -4.33 0.84
CA LEU A 27 5.09 -4.32 0.04
C LEU A 27 4.75 -2.93 -0.50
N VAL A 28 5.03 -1.85 0.23
CA VAL A 28 4.87 -0.48 -0.27
C VAL A 28 5.83 -0.21 -1.43
N LEU A 29 7.09 -0.62 -1.31
CA LEU A 29 8.07 -0.49 -2.41
C LEU A 29 7.64 -1.31 -3.64
N ALA A 30 7.15 -2.53 -3.43
CA ALA A 30 6.57 -3.34 -4.50
C ALA A 30 5.34 -2.66 -5.11
N ASN A 31 4.49 -2.01 -4.31
CA ASN A 31 3.33 -1.26 -4.77
C ASN A 31 3.71 -0.08 -5.68
N PHE A 32 4.78 0.65 -5.35
CA PHE A 32 5.33 1.69 -6.23
C PHE A 32 5.81 1.12 -7.57
N ALA A 33 6.54 -0.01 -7.52
CA ALA A 33 7.04 -0.66 -8.72
C ALA A 33 5.89 -1.15 -9.62
N THR A 34 4.89 -1.83 -9.04
CA THR A 34 3.72 -2.30 -9.79
C THR A 34 2.85 -1.15 -10.29
N ARG A 35 2.76 -0.02 -9.57
CA ARG A 35 2.07 1.20 -10.04
C ARG A 35 2.75 1.78 -11.27
N PHE A 36 4.09 1.89 -11.26
CA PHE A 36 4.85 2.38 -12.42
C PHE A 36 4.66 1.47 -13.64
N LEU A 37 4.78 0.15 -13.45
CA LEU A 37 4.57 -0.83 -14.52
C LEU A 37 3.12 -0.83 -15.02
N GLY A 38 2.15 -0.68 -14.11
CA GLY A 38 0.73 -0.57 -14.44
C GLY A 38 0.44 0.65 -15.30
N HIS A 39 0.99 1.82 -14.94
CA HIS A 39 0.85 3.02 -15.77
C HIS A 39 1.39 2.82 -17.19
N ARG A 40 2.58 2.22 -17.36
CA ARG A 40 3.11 1.88 -18.70
C ARG A 40 2.20 0.92 -19.46
N SER A 41 1.61 -0.06 -18.78
CA SER A 41 0.65 -0.98 -19.38
C SER A 41 -0.62 -0.26 -19.84
N HIS A 42 -1.17 0.67 -19.05
CA HIS A 42 -2.35 1.43 -19.41
C HIS A 42 -2.11 2.37 -20.59
N VAL A 43 -0.94 3.01 -20.66
CA VAL A 43 -0.53 3.83 -21.81
C VAL A 43 -0.54 2.99 -23.09
N LYS A 44 0.13 1.83 -23.06
CA LYS A 44 0.16 0.92 -24.21
C LYS A 44 -1.24 0.44 -24.62
N GLN A 45 -2.09 0.07 -23.65
CA GLN A 45 -3.46 -0.38 -23.93
C GLN A 45 -4.31 0.73 -24.56
N ALA A 46 -4.18 1.96 -24.08
CA ALA A 46 -4.89 3.10 -24.64
C ALA A 46 -4.47 3.40 -26.09
N GLU A 47 -3.18 3.26 -26.41
CA GLU A 47 -2.67 3.40 -27.78
C GLU A 47 -3.18 2.30 -28.73
N GLU A 48 -3.36 1.08 -28.23
CA GLU A 48 -3.78 -0.07 -29.05
C GLU A 48 -5.30 -0.15 -29.28
N GLY A 49 -6.12 0.31 -28.34
CA GLY A 49 -7.58 0.15 -28.43
C GLY A 49 -8.41 1.13 -27.61
N GLY A 50 -7.84 2.30 -27.29
CA GLY A 50 -8.53 3.35 -26.55
C GLY A 50 -9.01 2.87 -25.18
N GLU A 51 -10.17 3.32 -24.76
CA GLU A 51 -10.71 3.00 -23.44
C GLU A 51 -11.07 1.53 -23.25
N GLU A 52 -11.68 0.88 -24.24
CA GLU A 52 -12.18 -0.51 -24.12
C GLU A 52 -11.04 -1.52 -23.88
N ALA A 53 -9.82 -1.18 -24.32
CA ALA A 53 -8.63 -1.99 -24.08
C ALA A 53 -8.03 -1.83 -22.67
N ILE A 54 -8.40 -0.78 -21.92
CA ILE A 54 -7.85 -0.52 -20.59
C ILE A 54 -8.41 -1.52 -19.58
N SER A 55 -7.52 -2.39 -19.11
CA SER A 55 -7.79 -3.41 -18.09
C SER A 55 -6.92 -3.19 -16.86
N ARG A 56 -7.36 -3.71 -15.70
CA ARG A 56 -6.60 -3.59 -14.46
C ARG A 56 -5.28 -4.35 -14.54
N TYR A 57 -4.20 -3.72 -14.09
CA TYR A 57 -2.89 -4.38 -14.00
C TYR A 57 -2.83 -5.30 -12.78
N LEU A 58 -2.98 -6.62 -13.01
CA LEU A 58 -3.13 -7.61 -11.95
C LEU A 58 -2.02 -7.59 -10.87
N PRO A 59 -0.72 -7.44 -11.20
CA PRO A 59 0.33 -7.35 -10.18
C PRO A 59 0.12 -6.19 -9.21
N HIS A 60 -0.39 -5.05 -9.69
CA HIS A 60 -0.70 -3.92 -8.82
C HIS A 60 -1.86 -4.23 -7.88
N SER A 61 -2.96 -4.78 -8.40
CA SER A 61 -4.11 -5.22 -7.58
C SER A 61 -3.70 -6.21 -6.48
N ILE A 62 -2.84 -7.18 -6.79
CA ILE A 62 -2.32 -8.14 -5.82
C ILE A 62 -1.47 -7.43 -4.76
N SER A 63 -0.55 -6.54 -5.18
CA SER A 63 0.30 -5.81 -4.23
C SER A 63 -0.50 -4.90 -3.29
N SER A 64 -1.53 -4.21 -3.81
CA SER A 64 -2.40 -3.37 -2.98
C SER A 64 -3.25 -4.21 -2.02
N GLY A 65 -3.80 -5.33 -2.47
CA GLY A 65 -4.55 -6.24 -1.61
C GLY A 65 -3.68 -6.87 -0.51
N ALA A 66 -2.47 -7.30 -0.85
CA ALA A 66 -1.50 -7.80 0.12
C ALA A 66 -1.18 -6.73 1.17
N LEU A 67 -0.97 -5.48 0.75
CA LEU A 67 -0.68 -4.38 1.66
C LEU A 67 -1.85 -4.05 2.60
N VAL A 68 -3.10 -4.14 2.12
CA VAL A 68 -4.30 -4.01 2.97
C VAL A 68 -4.37 -5.13 4.01
N LEU A 69 -4.10 -6.38 3.61
CA LEU A 69 -4.08 -7.50 4.55
C LEU A 69 -2.95 -7.35 5.58
N THR A 70 -1.77 -6.90 5.15
CA THR A 70 -0.64 -6.63 6.04
C THR A 70 -0.94 -5.48 7.00
N SER A 71 -1.63 -4.41 6.59
CA SER A 71 -1.99 -3.32 7.50
C SER A 71 -2.98 -3.78 8.57
N PHE A 72 -3.95 -4.63 8.22
CA PHE A 72 -4.83 -5.27 9.20
C PHE A 72 -4.09 -6.22 10.13
N LEU A 73 -3.14 -7.01 9.62
CA LEU A 73 -2.28 -7.83 10.47
C LEU A 73 -1.48 -6.96 11.45
N TYR A 74 -0.94 -5.82 10.97
CA TYR A 74 -0.22 -4.89 11.82
C TYR A 74 -1.10 -4.26 12.89
N LEU A 75 -2.35 -3.93 12.55
CA LEU A 75 -3.35 -3.45 13.51
C LEU A 75 -3.66 -4.47 14.63
N LEU A 76 -3.56 -5.78 14.36
CA LEU A 76 -3.77 -6.80 15.38
C LEU A 76 -2.60 -6.90 16.37
N VAL A 77 -1.37 -6.72 15.90
CA VAL A 77 -0.17 -6.87 16.74
C VAL A 77 0.23 -5.57 17.44
N GLU A 78 0.06 -4.42 16.75
CA GLU A 78 0.42 -3.09 17.24
C GLU A 78 -0.77 -2.14 16.96
N PRO A 79 -1.76 -2.05 17.87
CA PRO A 79 -3.03 -1.39 17.57
C PRO A 79 -2.91 0.07 17.19
N HIS A 80 -2.04 0.84 17.85
CA HIS A 80 -1.89 2.26 17.57
C HIS A 80 -1.16 2.47 16.24
N GLY A 81 0.01 1.82 16.08
CA GLY A 81 0.80 1.89 14.87
C GLY A 81 0.03 1.41 13.63
N GLY A 82 -0.63 0.26 13.76
CA GLY A 82 -1.41 -0.38 12.71
C GLY A 82 -2.71 0.33 12.36
N MET A 83 -3.34 1.06 13.29
CA MET A 83 -4.52 1.87 12.96
C MET A 83 -4.17 2.97 11.96
N VAL A 84 -3.10 3.72 12.23
CA VAL A 84 -2.63 4.78 11.33
C VAL A 84 -2.22 4.19 9.98
N LEU A 85 -1.43 3.10 9.96
CA LEU A 85 -1.04 2.43 8.71
C LEU A 85 -2.28 2.00 7.91
N THR A 86 -3.27 1.43 8.59
CA THR A 86 -4.50 0.96 7.95
C THR A 86 -5.28 2.09 7.29
N VAL A 87 -5.47 3.22 7.98
CA VAL A 87 -6.16 4.38 7.39
C VAL A 87 -5.44 4.87 6.14
N LEU A 88 -4.11 4.99 6.20
CA LEU A 88 -3.30 5.43 5.06
C LEU A 88 -3.39 4.44 3.89
N VAL A 89 -3.26 3.13 4.16
CA VAL A 89 -3.30 2.08 3.14
C VAL A 89 -4.67 1.97 2.48
N VAL A 90 -5.75 2.00 3.27
CA VAL A 90 -7.11 1.98 2.75
C VAL A 90 -7.40 3.24 1.93
N GLY A 91 -6.96 4.41 2.42
CA GLY A 91 -7.07 5.67 1.67
C GLY A 91 -6.39 5.58 0.30
N MET A 92 -5.13 5.14 0.28
CA MET A 92 -4.39 4.89 -0.97
C MET A 92 -5.11 3.88 -1.89
N PHE A 93 -5.61 2.76 -1.35
CA PHE A 93 -6.32 1.75 -2.13
C PHE A 93 -7.58 2.31 -2.79
N VAL A 94 -8.34 3.13 -2.07
CA VAL A 94 -9.50 3.85 -2.63
C VAL A 94 -9.06 4.84 -3.69
N THR A 95 -7.97 5.58 -3.47
CA THR A 95 -7.40 6.47 -4.49
C THR A 95 -7.00 5.70 -5.75
N ASP A 96 -6.33 4.54 -5.64
CA ASP A 96 -5.98 3.69 -6.78
C ASP A 96 -7.22 3.25 -7.59
N PHE A 97 -8.34 2.98 -6.91
CA PHE A 97 -9.59 2.65 -7.60
C PHE A 97 -10.10 3.79 -8.48
N PHE A 98 -10.17 5.01 -7.94
CA PHE A 98 -10.62 6.17 -8.70
C PHE A 98 -9.62 6.60 -9.77
N GLU A 99 -8.32 6.40 -9.51
CA GLU A 99 -7.26 6.66 -10.47
C GLU A 99 -7.46 5.80 -11.73
N PHE A 100 -7.83 4.52 -11.57
CA PHE A 100 -8.13 3.65 -12.70
C PHE A 100 -9.34 4.12 -13.52
N GLU A 101 -10.42 4.55 -12.86
CA GLU A 101 -11.59 5.10 -13.56
C GLU A 101 -11.26 6.41 -14.28
N ALA A 102 -10.39 7.25 -13.71
CA ALA A 102 -9.89 8.45 -14.37
C ALA A 102 -9.12 8.12 -15.65
N ARG A 103 -8.30 7.05 -15.67
CA ARG A 103 -7.58 6.61 -16.88
C ARG A 103 -8.51 6.22 -18.03
N LYS A 104 -9.64 5.59 -17.73
CA LYS A 104 -10.66 5.30 -18.76
C LYS A 104 -11.25 6.58 -19.33
N VAL A 105 -11.60 7.53 -18.46
CA VAL A 105 -12.14 8.83 -18.89
C VAL A 105 -11.14 9.60 -19.75
N GLU A 106 -9.87 9.63 -19.36
CA GLU A 106 -8.81 10.25 -20.16
C GLU A 106 -8.65 9.60 -21.54
N ALA A 107 -8.66 8.25 -21.59
CA ALA A 107 -8.54 7.51 -22.84
C ALA A 107 -9.70 7.76 -23.81
N ARG A 108 -10.89 8.12 -23.32
CA ARG A 108 -12.04 8.55 -24.17
C ARG A 108 -11.85 9.93 -24.80
N THR A 109 -10.92 10.73 -24.27
CA THR A 109 -10.82 12.16 -24.56
C THR A 109 -9.70 12.48 -25.56
N ASP A 110 -9.07 11.47 -26.19
CA ASP A 110 -7.91 11.60 -27.10
C ASP A 110 -6.74 12.41 -26.53
N LYS A 111 -6.64 12.47 -25.19
CA LYS A 111 -5.54 13.10 -24.47
C LYS A 111 -4.55 12.04 -24.00
N PRO A 112 -3.26 12.37 -23.94
CA PRO A 112 -2.29 11.47 -23.33
C PRO A 112 -2.66 11.21 -21.88
N LEU A 113 -2.56 9.95 -21.45
CA LEU A 113 -2.80 9.57 -20.07
C LEU A 113 -1.82 10.31 -19.15
N GLU A 114 -2.36 10.99 -18.15
CA GLU A 114 -1.55 11.68 -17.17
C GLU A 114 -0.83 10.71 -16.22
N ARG A 115 0.08 11.23 -15.41
CA ARG A 115 0.69 10.44 -14.34
C ARG A 115 -0.31 10.23 -13.20
N PRO A 116 -0.23 9.12 -12.46
CA PRO A 116 -1.13 8.82 -11.35
C PRO A 116 -0.79 9.64 -10.09
N ASN A 117 -0.96 10.96 -10.17
CA ASN A 117 -0.49 11.90 -9.15
C ASN A 117 -1.22 11.70 -7.81
N GLY A 118 -2.53 11.44 -7.84
CA GLY A 118 -3.33 11.24 -6.63
C GLY A 118 -2.83 10.03 -5.84
N SER A 119 -2.75 8.88 -6.51
CA SER A 119 -2.27 7.66 -5.85
C SER A 119 -0.79 7.68 -5.49
N LEU A 120 0.06 8.40 -6.23
CA LEU A 120 1.47 8.60 -5.86
C LEU A 120 1.61 9.37 -4.54
N VAL A 121 0.83 10.44 -4.35
CA VAL A 121 0.84 11.19 -3.10
C VAL A 121 0.37 10.31 -1.93
N ALA A 122 -0.76 9.61 -2.09
CA ALA A 122 -1.27 8.71 -1.07
C ALA A 122 -0.26 7.61 -0.71
N ALA A 123 0.38 7.01 -1.71
CA ALA A 123 1.41 6.00 -1.49
C ALA A 123 2.68 6.54 -0.84
N THR A 124 3.02 7.80 -1.08
CA THR A 124 4.15 8.45 -0.42
C THR A 124 3.89 8.58 1.08
N LEU A 125 2.67 8.95 1.49
CA LEU A 125 2.30 8.99 2.91
C LEU A 125 2.41 7.60 3.56
N VAL A 126 1.97 6.56 2.86
CA VAL A 126 2.08 5.17 3.32
C VAL A 126 3.54 4.76 3.45
N LEU A 127 4.38 5.11 2.47
CA LEU A 127 5.83 4.84 2.50
C LEU A 127 6.50 5.50 3.68
N LEU A 128 6.24 6.80 3.89
CA LEU A 128 6.82 7.55 5.01
C LEU A 128 6.45 6.92 6.34
N TYR A 129 5.19 6.54 6.51
CA TYR A 129 4.73 5.94 7.75
C TYR A 129 5.25 4.50 7.96
N ALA A 130 5.26 3.67 6.90
CA ALA A 130 5.83 2.34 6.97
C ALA A 130 7.34 2.38 7.23
N ALA A 131 8.06 3.32 6.61
CA ALA A 131 9.48 3.55 6.85
C ALA A 131 9.73 4.03 8.29
N PHE A 132 8.90 4.95 8.80
CA PHE A 132 8.95 5.34 10.21
C PHE A 132 8.81 4.11 11.12
N GLN A 133 7.76 3.31 10.95
CA GLN A 133 7.53 2.13 11.80
C GLN A 133 8.61 1.05 11.69
N SER A 134 9.22 0.87 10.51
CA SER A 134 10.20 -0.20 10.28
C SER A 134 11.65 0.22 10.52
N LEU A 135 12.00 1.49 10.33
CA LEU A 135 13.39 1.97 10.35
C LEU A 135 13.70 2.86 11.55
N PHE A 136 12.74 3.14 12.44
CA PHE A 136 12.96 4.03 13.58
C PHE A 136 14.12 3.59 14.47
N PHE A 137 14.39 2.28 14.57
CA PHE A 137 15.53 1.73 15.32
C PHE A 137 16.89 2.28 14.85
N LEU A 138 17.01 2.78 13.62
CA LEU A 138 18.24 3.40 13.11
C LEU A 138 18.51 4.78 13.72
N VAL A 139 17.47 5.44 14.26
CA VAL A 139 17.52 6.82 14.75
C VAL A 139 17.08 6.93 16.21
N SER A 140 16.54 5.86 16.80
CA SER A 140 15.97 5.85 18.16
C SER A 140 16.92 6.40 19.21
N ASP A 141 18.20 6.05 19.13
CA ASP A 141 19.21 6.47 20.10
C ASP A 141 19.37 8.00 20.13
N TYR A 142 19.32 8.65 18.97
CA TYR A 142 19.41 10.10 18.86
C TYR A 142 18.10 10.79 19.22
N TRP A 143 16.96 10.19 18.88
CA TRP A 143 15.64 10.75 19.18
C TRP A 143 15.39 10.82 20.70
N ASN A 144 15.78 9.76 21.41
CA ASN A 144 15.65 9.64 22.87
C ASN A 144 16.57 10.61 23.66
N LEU A 145 17.44 11.38 22.97
CA LEU A 145 18.20 12.46 23.61
C LEU A 145 17.40 13.76 23.73
N ILE A 146 16.34 13.93 22.93
CA ILE A 146 15.58 15.18 22.79
C ILE A 146 14.19 15.06 23.41
N VAL A 147 13.57 13.88 23.32
CA VAL A 147 12.26 13.55 23.91
C VAL A 147 12.48 12.69 25.14
#